data_AF-A0A936MB86-F1
#
_entry.id   AF-A0A936MB86-F1
#
_cell.length_a   1.000
_cell.length_b   1.000
_cell.length_c   1.000
_cell.angle_alpha   90.00
_cell.angle_beta   90.00
_cell.angle_gamma   90.00
#
_symmetry.space_group_name_H-M   'P 1'
#
loop_
_entity.id
_entity.type
_entity.pdbx_description
1 polymer ?
#
loop_
_entity_poly.entity_id
_entity_poly.type
_entity_poly.pdbx_seq_one_letter_code
_entity_poly.pdbx_strand_id
1 'polypeptide(L)'
;MAELIWNIDFSIAEWIDLHRIGWLDLFLSYWRNSLIWLPLYILGILFIWNNYTSAYKIILVIAFTVGLSDYVSSKIIKPQVKRPRPCHYTADQTHFDSVIVCGSGYSFPSSHASNHMALAQICFLIFNRKMH
;
A
#
# COMPACT_ATOMS: atom_id res chain seq x y z
N MET A 1 -6.18 13.92 22.89
CA MET A 1 -5.42 14.02 21.63
C MET A 1 -5.63 12.80 20.74
N ALA A 2 -5.48 11.57 21.25
CA ALA A 2 -5.77 10.34 20.48
C ALA A 2 -7.22 10.28 19.94
N GLU A 3 -8.21 10.59 20.78
CA GLU A 3 -9.63 10.67 20.38
C GLU A 3 -9.90 11.68 19.25
N LEU A 4 -9.19 12.82 19.25
CA LEU A 4 -9.33 13.83 18.21
C LEU A 4 -8.85 13.29 16.86
N ILE A 5 -7.69 12.64 16.84
CA ILE A 5 -7.13 12.03 15.63
C ILE A 5 -8.05 10.92 15.11
N TRP A 6 -8.60 10.12 16.03
CA TRP A 6 -9.53 9.05 15.69
C TRP A 6 -10.81 9.60 15.06
N ASN A 7 -11.42 10.64 15.65
CA ASN A 7 -12.62 11.28 15.11
C ASN A 7 -12.35 11.90 13.73
N ILE A 8 -11.23 12.59 13.55
CA ILE A 8 -10.87 13.19 12.25
C ILE A 8 -10.71 12.10 11.18
N ASP A 9 -9.98 11.02 11.47
CA ASP A 9 -9.79 9.93 10.52
C ASP A 9 -11.12 9.25 10.14
N PHE A 10 -11.99 9.01 11.14
CA PHE A 10 -13.30 8.44 10.91
C PHE A 10 -14.19 9.37 10.06
N SER A 11 -14.26 10.67 10.39
CA SER A 11 -15.03 11.64 9.62
C SER A 11 -14.55 11.79 8.18
N ILE A 12 -13.23 11.70 7.95
CA ILE A 12 -12.69 11.69 6.58
C ILE A 12 -13.11 10.44 5.84
N ALA A 13 -13.05 9.25 6.47
CA ALA A 13 -13.46 8.00 5.85
C ALA A 13 -14.94 8.01 5.48
N GLU A 14 -15.81 8.49 6.37
CA GLU A 14 -17.25 8.65 6.11
C GLU A 14 -17.51 9.67 5.01
N TRP A 15 -16.82 10.82 5.03
CA TRP A 15 -16.94 11.84 3.99
C TRP A 15 -16.57 11.28 2.61
N ILE A 16 -15.49 10.49 2.53
CA ILE A 16 -15.09 9.82 1.28
C ILE A 16 -16.20 8.87 0.84
N ASP A 17 -16.76 8.05 1.73
CA ASP A 17 -17.78 7.05 1.38
C ASP A 17 -19.07 7.71 0.85
N LEU A 18 -19.50 8.81 1.46
CA LEU A 18 -20.67 9.58 1.04
C LEU A 18 -20.50 10.27 -0.32
N HIS A 19 -19.27 10.58 -0.73
CA HIS A 19 -18.97 11.29 -1.98
C HIS A 19 -18.43 10.36 -3.07
N ARG A 20 -18.77 9.06 -3.01
CA ARG A 20 -18.31 8.09 -3.99
C ARG A 20 -18.95 8.27 -5.35
N ILE A 21 -18.18 7.90 -6.36
CA ILE A 21 -18.57 8.01 -7.76
C ILE A 21 -18.34 6.64 -8.40
N GLY A 22 -19.41 6.00 -8.91
CA GLY A 22 -19.36 4.59 -9.30
C GLY A 22 -18.29 4.23 -10.34
N TRP A 23 -18.01 5.10 -11.31
CA TRP A 23 -16.94 4.87 -12.29
C TRP A 23 -15.54 5.00 -11.67
N LEU A 24 -15.37 5.91 -10.69
CA LEU A 24 -14.12 6.10 -9.98
C LEU A 24 -13.84 4.92 -9.05
N ASP A 25 -14.88 4.40 -8.38
CA ASP A 25 -14.77 3.19 -7.55
C ASP A 25 -14.34 1.97 -8.38
N LEU A 26 -14.92 1.81 -9.57
CA LEU A 26 -14.57 0.73 -10.49
C LEU A 26 -13.12 0.90 -10.97
N PHE A 27 -12.73 2.09 -11.38
CA PHE A 27 -11.36 2.41 -11.78
C PHE A 27 -10.35 2.13 -10.64
N LEU A 28 -10.60 2.63 -9.43
CA LEU A 28 -9.74 2.45 -8.26
C LEU A 28 -9.64 0.98 -7.83
N SER A 29 -10.73 0.22 -7.95
CA SER A 29 -10.75 -1.22 -7.66
C SER A 29 -9.81 -2.00 -8.58
N TYR A 30 -9.84 -1.69 -9.89
CA TYR A 30 -8.85 -2.23 -10.84
C TYR A 30 -7.44 -1.73 -10.52
N TRP A 31 -7.25 -0.41 -10.37
CA TRP A 31 -5.93 0.21 -10.17
C TRP A 31 -5.17 -0.33 -8.94
N ARG A 32 -5.91 -0.69 -7.87
CA ARG A 32 -5.34 -1.28 -6.65
C ARG A 32 -4.84 -2.71 -6.86
N ASN A 33 -5.30 -3.42 -7.89
CA ASN A 33 -4.94 -4.82 -8.11
C ASN A 33 -3.47 -4.95 -8.56
N SER A 34 -2.66 -5.66 -7.77
CA SER A 34 -1.23 -5.87 -8.04
C SER A 34 -0.95 -6.59 -9.37
N LEU A 35 -1.89 -7.38 -9.87
CA LEU A 35 -1.75 -8.10 -11.16
C LEU A 35 -1.72 -7.14 -12.35
N ILE A 36 -2.42 -6.00 -12.27
CA ILE A 36 -2.41 -5.00 -13.36
C ILE A 36 -1.01 -4.39 -13.50
N TRP A 37 -0.26 -4.31 -12.40
CA TRP A 37 1.10 -3.77 -12.37
C TRP A 37 2.18 -4.81 -12.71
N LEU A 38 1.81 -6.07 -12.93
CA LEU A 38 2.75 -7.12 -13.29
C LEU A 38 3.61 -6.78 -14.53
N PRO A 39 3.05 -6.23 -15.63
CA PRO A 39 3.86 -5.83 -16.78
C PRO A 39 4.90 -4.76 -16.42
N LEU A 40 4.54 -3.80 -15.57
CA LEU A 40 5.47 -2.77 -15.13
C LEU A 40 6.62 -3.36 -14.31
N TYR A 41 6.34 -4.31 -13.40
CA TYR A 41 7.37 -4.99 -12.63
C TYR A 41 8.31 -5.82 -13.52
N ILE A 42 7.76 -6.53 -14.52
CA ILE A 42 8.56 -7.28 -15.49
C ILE A 42 9.46 -6.33 -16.28
N LEU A 43 8.92 -5.23 -16.82
CA LEU A 43 9.70 -4.24 -17.56
C LEU A 43 10.81 -3.63 -16.70
N GLY A 44 10.52 -3.31 -15.44
CA GLY A 44 11.52 -2.80 -14.50
C GLY A 44 12.66 -3.80 -14.24
N ILE A 45 12.33 -5.07 -14.05
CA ILE A 45 13.33 -6.15 -13.89
C ILE A 45 14.18 -6.30 -15.15
N LEU A 46 13.56 -6.34 -16.34
CA LEU A 46 14.27 -6.43 -17.62
C LEU A 46 15.17 -5.21 -17.86
N PHE A 47 14.70 -4.01 -17.52
CA PHE A 47 15.48 -2.80 -17.60
C PHE A 47 16.74 -2.88 -16.71
N ILE A 48 16.58 -3.31 -15.45
CA ILE A 48 17.72 -3.51 -14.55
C ILE A 48 18.68 -4.57 -15.11
N TRP A 49 18.15 -5.68 -15.61
CA TRP A 49 18.94 -6.79 -16.15
C TRP A 49 19.80 -6.38 -17.34
N ASN A 50 19.24 -5.58 -18.26
CA ASN A 50 19.93 -5.17 -19.48
C ASN A 50 20.91 -4.02 -19.27
N ASN A 51 20.74 -3.17 -18.25
CA ASN A 51 21.51 -1.94 -18.08
C ASN A 51 22.55 -1.97 -16.95
N TYR A 52 22.60 -3.04 -16.15
CA TYR A 52 23.46 -3.13 -14.97
C TYR A 52 24.18 -4.48 -14.87
N THR A 53 25.52 -4.45 -14.77
CA THR A 53 26.36 -5.64 -14.61
C THR A 53 26.09 -6.41 -13.31
N SER A 54 25.57 -5.72 -12.28
CA SER A 54 25.18 -6.30 -10.99
C SER A 54 23.66 -6.28 -10.79
N ALA A 55 22.89 -6.48 -11.86
CA ALA A 55 21.41 -6.48 -11.85
C ALA A 55 20.81 -7.34 -10.73
N TYR A 56 21.34 -8.55 -10.52
CA TYR A 56 20.85 -9.45 -9.48
C TYR A 56 20.95 -8.86 -8.07
N LYS A 57 22.03 -8.11 -7.76
CA LYS A 57 22.19 -7.45 -6.45
C LYS A 57 21.14 -6.37 -6.27
N ILE A 58 20.89 -5.58 -7.31
CA ILE A 58 19.87 -4.51 -7.30
C ILE A 58 18.49 -5.11 -7.06
N ILE A 59 18.12 -6.16 -7.80
CA ILE A 59 16.84 -6.85 -7.64
C ILE A 59 16.69 -7.43 -6.23
N LEU A 60 17.75 -8.06 -5.70
CA LEU A 60 17.75 -8.59 -4.32
C LEU A 60 17.55 -7.49 -3.28
N VAL A 61 18.23 -6.35 -3.41
CA VAL A 61 18.07 -5.21 -2.49
C VAL A 61 16.65 -4.66 -2.55
N ILE A 62 16.07 -4.52 -3.74
CA ILE A 62 14.68 -4.07 -3.90
C ILE A 62 13.71 -5.05 -3.23
N ALA A 63 13.83 -6.34 -3.55
CA ALA A 63 12.98 -7.39 -2.98
C ALA A 63 13.10 -7.46 -1.46
N PHE A 64 14.32 -7.38 -0.93
CA PHE A 64 14.58 -7.35 0.50
C PHE A 64 13.97 -6.13 1.17
N THR A 65 14.09 -4.94 0.56
CA THR A 65 13.52 -3.69 1.11
C THR A 65 12.00 -3.75 1.20
N VAL A 66 11.34 -4.24 0.14
CA VAL A 66 9.88 -4.41 0.14
C VAL A 66 9.44 -5.47 1.15
N GLY A 67 10.14 -6.61 1.20
CA GLY A 67 9.85 -7.67 2.17
C GLY A 67 10.05 -7.21 3.62
N LEU A 68 11.09 -6.41 3.88
CA LEU A 68 11.33 -5.82 5.19
C LEU A 68 10.23 -4.81 5.57
N SER A 69 9.79 -3.97 4.63
CA SER A 69 8.67 -3.04 4.84
C SER A 69 7.40 -3.79 5.24
N ASP A 70 7.09 -4.89 4.54
CA ASP A 70 5.91 -5.70 4.85
C ASP A 70 6.04 -6.40 6.21
N TYR A 71 7.20 -6.96 6.52
CA TYR A 71 7.46 -7.62 7.79
C TYR A 71 7.32 -6.65 8.97
N VAL A 72 7.96 -5.48 8.89
CA VAL A 72 7.90 -4.46 9.93
C VAL A 72 6.46 -3.96 10.10
N SER A 73 5.76 -3.66 9.00
CA SER A 73 4.37 -3.23 9.04
C SER A 73 3.45 -4.29 9.67
N SER A 74 3.52 -5.53 9.18
CA SER A 74 2.55 -6.59 9.51
C SER A 74 2.83 -7.30 10.82
N LYS A 75 4.10 -7.48 11.20
CA LYS A 75 4.49 -8.27 12.38
C LYS A 75 4.96 -7.43 13.56
N ILE A 76 5.47 -6.23 13.32
CA ILE A 76 5.96 -5.36 14.40
C ILE A 76 4.92 -4.30 14.73
N ILE A 77 4.59 -3.43 13.78
CA ILE A 77 3.78 -2.23 14.07
C ILE A 77 2.30 -2.59 14.27
N LYS A 78 1.70 -3.35 13.35
CA LYS A 78 0.26 -3.68 13.43
C LYS A 78 -0.14 -4.33 14.76
N PRO A 79 0.58 -5.34 15.30
CA PRO A 79 0.25 -5.94 16.59
C PRO A 79 0.48 -5.02 17.79
N GLN A 80 1.30 -3.98 17.66
CA GLN A 80 1.54 -3.00 18.72
C GLN A 80 0.42 -1.94 18.76
N VAL A 81 0.02 -1.43 17.60
CA VAL A 81 -0.99 -0.36 17.52
C VAL A 81 -2.41 -0.91 17.62
N LYS A 82 -2.65 -2.12 17.09
CA LYS A 82 -3.94 -2.83 17.12
C LYS A 82 -5.15 -2.01 16.64
N ARG A 83 -4.92 -1.06 15.73
CA ARG A 83 -5.99 -0.21 15.20
C ARG A 83 -6.96 -1.04 14.33
N PRO A 84 -8.26 -1.11 14.66
CA PRO A 84 -9.25 -1.78 13.83
C PRO A 84 -9.45 -1.02 12.50
N ARG A 85 -9.99 -1.72 11.50
CA ARG A 85 -10.41 -1.11 10.22
C ARG A 85 -11.76 -0.44 10.41
N PRO A 86 -12.05 0.69 9.72
CA PRO A 86 -13.38 1.32 9.75
C PRO A 86 -14.49 0.32 9.42
N CYS A 87 -14.27 -0.55 8.43
CA CYS A 87 -15.22 -1.60 8.02
C CYS A 87 -15.42 -2.75 9.04
N HIS A 88 -14.61 -2.85 10.11
CA HIS A 88 -14.84 -3.81 11.20
C HIS A 88 -15.67 -3.23 12.35
N TYR A 89 -15.89 -1.90 12.38
CA TYR A 89 -16.48 -1.22 13.52
C TYR A 89 -18.02 -1.18 13.48
N THR A 90 -18.62 -1.46 12.33
CA THR A 90 -20.06 -1.33 12.13
C THR A 90 -20.72 -2.71 12.26
N ALA A 91 -21.35 -2.97 13.41
CA ALA A 91 -22.14 -4.18 13.66
C ALA A 91 -23.35 -4.28 12.71
N ASP A 92 -23.85 -3.15 12.24
CA ASP A 92 -24.68 -3.04 11.03
C ASP A 92 -23.77 -2.70 9.86
N GLN A 93 -23.68 -3.55 8.84
CA GLN A 93 -22.90 -3.30 7.61
C GLN A 93 -23.45 -2.12 6.76
N THR A 94 -24.25 -1.23 7.34
CA THR A 94 -25.07 -0.21 6.67
C THR A 94 -24.37 1.14 6.49
N HIS A 95 -23.25 1.39 7.17
CA HIS A 95 -22.56 2.68 7.15
C HIS A 95 -21.36 2.77 6.21
N PHE A 96 -20.86 1.64 5.70
CA PHE A 96 -19.77 1.60 4.74
C PHE A 96 -20.10 0.61 3.63
N ASP A 97 -20.51 1.11 2.48
CA ASP A 97 -20.85 0.30 1.30
C ASP A 97 -19.58 -0.15 0.58
N SER A 98 -18.68 -0.85 1.27
CA SER A 98 -17.35 -1.16 0.76
C SER A 98 -17.43 -1.92 -0.58
N VAL A 99 -16.90 -1.33 -1.66
CA VAL A 99 -16.75 -2.00 -2.98
C VAL A 99 -15.87 -3.24 -2.92
N ILE A 100 -15.08 -3.36 -1.85
CA ILE A 100 -14.11 -4.44 -1.65
C ILE A 100 -14.37 -5.08 -0.29
N VAL A 101 -14.31 -6.40 -0.23
CA VAL A 101 -14.38 -7.18 1.01
C VAL A 101 -13.42 -6.61 2.05
N CYS A 102 -13.93 -6.31 3.24
CA CYS A 102 -13.13 -5.85 4.36
C CYS A 102 -12.03 -6.90 4.66
N GLY A 103 -10.79 -6.57 4.36
CA GLY A 103 -9.70 -7.53 4.56
C GLY A 103 -9.45 -7.79 6.05
N SER A 104 -8.84 -8.92 6.36
CA SER A 104 -8.50 -9.28 7.74
C SER A 104 -7.36 -8.45 8.34
N GLY A 105 -7.34 -8.36 9.67
CA GLY A 105 -6.25 -7.75 10.47
C GLY A 105 -6.38 -6.24 10.71
N TYR A 106 -5.32 -5.66 11.27
CA TYR A 106 -5.27 -4.24 11.64
C TYR A 106 -5.08 -3.31 10.44
N SER A 107 -5.48 -2.05 10.61
CA SER A 107 -5.48 -1.01 9.56
C SER A 107 -4.17 -0.24 9.44
N PHE A 108 -3.40 -0.13 10.53
CA PHE A 108 -2.26 0.79 10.61
C PHE A 108 -0.91 0.09 10.80
N PRO A 109 0.12 0.41 9.99
CA PRO A 109 0.05 1.22 8.76
C PRO A 109 -0.50 0.39 7.58
N SER A 110 -0.86 1.07 6.49
CA SER A 110 -1.27 0.39 5.25
C SER A 110 -0.06 -0.30 4.61
N SER A 111 -0.01 -1.64 4.65
CA SER A 111 1.08 -2.41 4.01
C SER A 111 1.23 -2.08 2.54
N HIS A 112 0.14 -1.87 1.81
CA HIS A 112 0.20 -1.51 0.39
C HIS A 112 0.93 -0.17 0.22
N ALA A 113 0.54 0.86 0.96
CA ALA A 113 1.21 2.17 0.90
C ALA A 113 2.68 2.09 1.35
N SER A 114 2.96 1.37 2.44
CA SER A 114 4.33 1.18 2.95
C SER A 114 5.23 0.45 1.97
N ASN A 115 4.73 -0.58 1.29
CA ASN A 115 5.53 -1.37 0.33
C ASN A 115 5.80 -0.56 -0.95
N HIS A 116 4.80 0.15 -1.48
CA HIS A 116 4.97 1.00 -2.66
C HIS A 116 5.90 2.19 -2.40
N MET A 117 5.80 2.83 -1.23
CA MET A 117 6.72 3.90 -0.85
C MET A 117 8.16 3.38 -0.70
N ALA A 118 8.34 2.22 -0.04
CA ALA A 118 9.65 1.60 0.10
C ALA A 118 10.28 1.27 -1.26
N LEU A 119 9.49 0.71 -2.19
CA LEU A 119 9.91 0.45 -3.56
C LEU A 119 10.32 1.74 -4.31
N ALA A 120 9.49 2.79 -4.24
CA ALA A 120 9.76 4.06 -4.90
C ALA A 120 11.06 4.69 -4.37
N GLN A 121 11.25 4.71 -3.04
CA GLN A 121 12.42 5.29 -2.40
C GLN A 121 13.70 4.54 -2.75
N ILE A 122 13.69 3.20 -2.71
CA ILE A 122 14.89 2.42 -3.05
C ILE A 122 15.25 2.55 -4.53
N CYS A 123 14.26 2.55 -5.42
CA CYS A 123 14.48 2.82 -6.85
C CYS A 123 15.06 4.22 -7.06
N PHE A 124 14.53 5.24 -6.39
CA PHE A 124 15.07 6.60 -6.46
C PHE A 124 16.54 6.63 -6.02
N LEU A 125 16.88 6.05 -4.88
CA LEU A 125 18.27 6.03 -4.38
C LEU A 125 19.24 5.30 -5.31
N ILE A 126 18.81 4.19 -5.94
CA ILE A 126 19.65 3.40 -6.84
C ILE A 126 19.85 4.12 -8.18
N PHE A 127 18.78 4.65 -8.77
CA PHE A 127 18.83 5.21 -10.12
C PHE A 127 19.21 6.68 -10.19
N ASN A 128 18.96 7.46 -9.12
CA ASN A 128 19.37 8.87 -9.07
C ASN A 128 20.91 9.02 -9.09
N ARG A 129 21.66 8.02 -8.61
CA ARG A 129 23.13 8.04 -8.64
C ARG A 129 23.75 7.82 -10.03
N LYS A 130 22.96 7.40 -11.02
CA LYS A 130 23.43 7.11 -12.39
C LYS A 130 23.00 8.16 -13.42
N MET A 131 22.18 9.15 -13.01
CA MET A 131 21.75 10.25 -13.88
C MET A 131 22.69 11.47 -13.85
N HIS A 132 23.90 11.30 -13.28
CA HIS A 132 25.00 12.26 -13.34
C HIS A 132 26.23 11.60 -13.96
#